data_AF-A0A956DVD3-F1
#
_entry.id   AF-A0A956DVD3-F1
#
_cell.length_a   1.000
_cell.length_b   1.000
_cell.length_c   1.000
_cell.angle_alpha   90.00
_cell.angle_beta   90.00
_cell.angle_gamma   90.00
#
_symmetry.space_group_name_H-M   'P 1'
#
loop_
_entity.id
_entity.type
_entity.pdbx_description
1 polymer ?
#
loop_
_entity_poly.entity_id
_entity_poly.type
_entity_poly.pdbx_seq_one_letter_code
_entity_poly.pdbx_strand_id
1 'polypeptide(L)'
;MIAGRNPALIALCRARLARRWGARLGWVGAILVGLAGLAAAPDLEVVEGSRALLGGTLRWACWLGAGPLLLSAVAAPAQRDRREGITTLAALRGAPPFQLALARALAVIIEATLRLGAPVLVLALSLLAQAAARPLDVAGVLAAVVVAGALLGAAAAVCGEAAGRRGLAVFLAVVGVPWALADFGIWPAISLPHLVGGVVAYLAEGRLLS
;
A
#
# COMPACT_ATOMS: atom_id res chain seq x y z
N MET A 1 -15.88 -17.48 17.70
CA MET A 1 -15.21 -18.22 16.60
C MET A 1 -15.66 -17.66 15.25
N ILE A 2 -14.95 -16.69 14.65
CA ILE A 2 -15.38 -16.01 13.39
C ILE A 2 -14.30 -16.05 12.26
N ALA A 3 -13.08 -16.53 12.51
CA ALA A 3 -11.98 -16.31 11.55
C ALA A 3 -11.69 -17.43 10.52
N GLY A 4 -12.29 -18.62 10.65
CA GLY A 4 -11.78 -19.82 9.94
C GLY A 4 -12.24 -20.06 8.50
N ARG A 5 -13.27 -19.38 7.99
CA ARG A 5 -14.00 -19.85 6.79
C ARG A 5 -13.85 -19.06 5.49
N ASN A 6 -13.09 -17.97 5.45
CA ASN A 6 -13.08 -17.08 4.27
C ASN A 6 -11.75 -16.77 3.55
N PRO A 7 -10.71 -17.63 3.58
CA PRO A 7 -9.55 -17.40 2.70
C PRO A 7 -9.97 -17.42 1.23
N ALA A 8 -10.96 -18.24 0.87
CA ALA A 8 -11.50 -18.29 -0.49
C ALA A 8 -12.19 -16.99 -0.93
N LEU A 9 -12.95 -16.33 -0.04
CA LEU A 9 -13.57 -15.03 -0.36
C LEU A 9 -12.53 -13.93 -0.50
N ILE A 10 -11.52 -13.91 0.36
CA ILE A 10 -10.41 -12.95 0.26
C ILE A 10 -9.64 -13.18 -1.05
N ALA A 11 -9.31 -14.43 -1.38
CA ALA A 11 -8.64 -14.80 -2.62
C ALA A 11 -9.46 -14.41 -3.85
N LEU A 12 -10.78 -14.63 -3.85
CA LEU A 12 -11.68 -14.21 -4.92
C LEU A 12 -11.70 -12.69 -5.08
N CYS A 13 -11.87 -11.95 -3.98
CA CYS A 13 -11.88 -10.48 -4.00
C CYS A 13 -10.55 -9.93 -4.51
N ARG A 14 -9.45 -10.53 -4.05
CA ARG A 14 -8.09 -10.19 -4.47
C ARG A 14 -7.85 -10.48 -5.94
N ALA A 15 -8.22 -11.65 -6.44
CA ALA A 15 -8.08 -12.01 -7.85
C ALA A 15 -8.88 -11.06 -8.77
N ARG A 16 -10.07 -10.65 -8.33
CA ARG A 16 -10.90 -9.68 -9.07
C ARG A 16 -10.32 -8.27 -9.02
N LEU A 17 -9.80 -7.84 -7.88
CA LEU A 17 -9.10 -6.57 -7.75
C LEU A 17 -7.86 -6.54 -8.65
N ALA A 18 -7.05 -7.61 -8.64
CA ALA A 18 -5.84 -7.75 -9.45
C ALA A 18 -6.12 -7.69 -10.97
N ARG A 19 -7.31 -8.10 -11.43
CA ARG A 19 -7.71 -7.99 -12.84
C ARG A 19 -8.06 -6.56 -13.27
N ARG A 20 -8.27 -5.62 -12.34
CA ARG A 20 -8.61 -4.23 -12.68
C ARG A 20 -7.43 -3.52 -13.31
N TRP A 21 -7.72 -2.60 -14.22
CA TRP A 21 -6.69 -1.78 -14.88
C TRP A 21 -5.80 -1.04 -13.89
N GLY A 22 -6.37 -0.42 -12.85
CA GLY A 22 -5.57 0.25 -11.81
C GLY A 22 -4.63 -0.69 -11.06
N ALA A 23 -5.03 -1.94 -10.83
CA ALA A 23 -4.17 -2.94 -10.20
C ALA A 23 -3.00 -3.38 -11.08
N ARG A 24 -3.20 -3.44 -12.41
CA ARG A 24 -2.15 -3.73 -13.40
C ARG A 24 -1.18 -2.57 -13.56
N LEU A 25 -1.71 -1.35 -13.71
CA LEU A 25 -0.90 -0.13 -13.75
C LEU A 25 -0.05 0.02 -12.49
N GLY A 26 -0.64 -0.29 -11.32
CA GLY A 26 0.10 -0.30 -10.06
C GLY A 26 1.26 -1.30 -10.03
N TRP A 27 1.13 -2.47 -10.66
CA TRP A 27 2.27 -3.41 -10.76
C TRP A 27 3.37 -2.86 -11.67
N VAL A 28 3.00 -2.29 -12.83
CA VAL A 28 3.97 -1.67 -13.74
C VAL A 28 4.71 -0.54 -13.01
N GLY A 29 4.00 0.34 -12.32
CA GLY A 29 4.59 1.42 -11.52
C GLY A 29 5.51 0.90 -10.42
N ALA A 30 5.08 -0.11 -9.64
CA ALA A 30 5.91 -0.71 -8.60
C ALA A 30 7.20 -1.33 -9.18
N ILE A 31 7.11 -2.05 -10.30
CA ILE A 31 8.27 -2.64 -10.97
C ILE A 31 9.23 -1.55 -11.43
N LEU A 32 8.74 -0.51 -12.10
CA LEU A 32 9.57 0.61 -12.56
C LEU A 32 10.28 1.31 -11.40
N VAL A 33 9.59 1.53 -10.28
CA VAL A 33 10.17 2.12 -9.07
C VAL A 33 11.24 1.22 -8.45
N GLY A 34 11.00 -0.09 -8.40
CA GLY A 34 12.00 -1.06 -7.93
C GLY A 34 13.25 -1.09 -8.80
N LEU A 35 13.07 -1.10 -10.13
CA LEU A 35 14.18 -1.06 -11.09
C LEU A 35 14.97 0.26 -11.01
N ALA A 36 14.29 1.39 -10.89
CA ALA A 36 14.94 2.69 -10.73
C ALA A 36 15.75 2.76 -9.42
N GLY A 37 15.21 2.21 -8.33
CA GLY A 37 15.93 2.09 -7.07
C GLY A 37 17.18 1.22 -7.19
N LEU A 38 17.07 0.04 -7.82
CA LEU A 38 18.21 -0.85 -8.05
C LEU A 38 19.28 -0.21 -8.93
N ALA A 39 18.89 0.51 -9.99
CA ALA A 39 19.81 1.19 -10.89
C ALA A 39 20.60 2.31 -10.19
N ALA A 40 20.01 2.93 -9.15
CA ALA A 40 20.64 3.98 -8.35
C ALA A 40 21.44 3.46 -7.14
N ALA A 41 21.38 2.16 -6.84
CA ALA A 41 22.08 1.56 -5.70
C ALA A 41 23.62 1.54 -5.78
N PRO A 42 24.28 1.31 -6.94
CA PRO A 42 25.74 1.14 -6.99
C PRO A 42 26.53 2.44 -6.81
N ASP A 43 25.92 3.60 -7.02
CA ASP A 43 26.58 4.92 -6.89
C ASP A 43 26.57 5.45 -5.44
N LEU A 44 26.06 4.68 -4.48
CA LEU A 44 25.89 5.13 -3.11
C LEU A 44 27.12 4.79 -2.25
N GLU A 45 27.91 5.82 -1.95
CA GLU A 45 28.77 5.81 -0.77
C GLU A 45 27.91 6.11 0.49
N VAL A 46 28.11 5.33 1.55
CA VAL A 46 27.58 5.55 2.93
C VAL A 46 26.11 5.17 3.20
N VAL A 47 25.83 4.82 4.47
CA VAL A 47 24.54 4.47 5.10
C VAL A 47 23.46 5.56 4.95
N GLU A 48 23.85 6.83 4.79
CA GLU A 48 22.92 7.95 4.60
C GLU A 48 22.17 7.83 3.26
N GLY A 49 22.90 7.46 2.21
CA GLY A 49 22.37 7.32 0.86
C GLY A 49 21.34 6.20 0.72
N SER A 50 21.56 5.08 1.42
CA SER A 50 20.62 3.94 1.39
C SER A 50 19.29 4.25 2.06
N ARG A 51 19.28 5.06 3.13
CA ARG A 51 18.05 5.55 3.78
C ARG A 51 17.26 6.48 2.87
N ALA A 52 17.92 7.44 2.24
CA ALA A 52 17.29 8.35 1.30
C ALA A 52 16.69 7.60 0.11
N LEU A 53 17.41 6.60 -0.41
CA LEU A 53 16.94 5.76 -1.51
C LEU A 53 15.72 4.92 -1.10
N LEU A 54 15.75 4.25 0.04
CA LEU A 54 14.61 3.47 0.55
C LEU A 54 13.37 4.35 0.77
N GLY A 55 13.54 5.55 1.34
CA GLY A 55 12.47 6.51 1.53
C GLY A 55 11.90 7.02 0.20
N GLY A 56 12.76 7.35 -0.76
CA GLY A 56 12.37 7.76 -2.12
C GLY A 56 11.62 6.68 -2.87
N THR A 57 12.13 5.44 -2.86
CA THR A 57 11.48 4.26 -3.46
C THR A 57 10.12 4.02 -2.83
N LEU A 58 9.99 4.10 -1.50
CA LEU A 58 8.71 3.95 -0.82
C LEU A 58 7.72 5.04 -1.26
N ARG A 59 8.16 6.32 -1.31
CA ARG A 59 7.32 7.45 -1.75
C ARG A 59 6.79 7.22 -3.17
N TRP A 60 7.67 6.87 -4.11
CA TRP A 60 7.26 6.61 -5.49
C TRP A 60 6.42 5.33 -5.63
N ALA A 61 6.70 4.29 -4.85
CA ALA A 61 5.88 3.08 -4.83
C ALA A 61 4.47 3.37 -4.31
N CYS A 62 4.33 4.30 -3.37
CA CYS A 62 3.02 4.77 -2.95
C CYS A 62 2.27 5.43 -4.12
N TRP A 63 2.87 6.37 -4.84
CA TRP A 63 2.21 7.07 -5.95
C TRP A 63 1.93 6.18 -7.16
N LEU A 64 2.96 5.52 -7.68
CA LEU A 64 2.92 4.78 -8.94
C LEU A 64 2.45 3.34 -8.74
N GLY A 65 2.72 2.76 -7.57
CA GLY A 65 2.32 1.40 -7.22
C GLY A 65 0.93 1.34 -6.60
N ALA A 66 0.80 1.86 -5.38
CA ALA A 66 -0.45 1.76 -4.62
C ALA A 66 -1.54 2.72 -5.13
N GLY A 67 -1.20 3.93 -5.60
CA GLY A 67 -2.17 4.95 -6.03
C GLY A 67 -3.22 4.44 -7.02
N PRO A 68 -2.83 3.94 -8.21
CA PRO A 68 -3.77 3.42 -9.20
C PRO A 68 -4.64 2.27 -8.67
N LEU A 69 -4.08 1.40 -7.83
CA LEU A 69 -4.82 0.33 -7.16
C LEU A 69 -5.90 0.92 -6.25
N LEU A 70 -5.54 1.84 -5.37
CA LEU A 70 -6.45 2.44 -4.38
C LEU A 70 -7.58 3.21 -5.05
N LEU A 71 -7.28 4.00 -6.08
CA LEU A 71 -8.30 4.67 -6.90
C LEU A 71 -9.27 3.66 -7.52
N SER A 72 -8.76 2.54 -8.03
CA SER A 72 -9.59 1.47 -8.59
C SER A 72 -10.39 0.70 -7.55
N ALA A 73 -9.89 0.60 -6.31
CA ALA A 73 -10.56 -0.06 -5.20
C ALA A 73 -11.75 0.78 -4.69
N VAL A 74 -11.56 2.09 -4.62
CA VAL A 74 -12.56 3.06 -4.15
C VAL A 74 -13.71 3.28 -5.14
N ALA A 75 -13.48 3.08 -6.45
CA ALA A 75 -14.46 3.33 -7.50
C ALA A 75 -15.67 2.34 -7.47
N ALA A 76 -16.61 2.57 -6.54
CA ALA A 76 -17.90 1.91 -6.36
C ALA A 76 -17.89 0.36 -6.45
N PRO A 77 -17.07 -0.33 -5.63
CA PRO A 77 -16.92 -1.78 -5.69
C PRO A 77 -18.24 -2.53 -5.47
N ALA A 78 -19.08 -2.09 -4.53
CA ALA A 78 -20.33 -2.75 -4.19
C ALA A 78 -21.41 -2.67 -5.30
N GLN A 79 -21.43 -1.59 -6.08
CA GLN A 79 -22.39 -1.45 -7.18
C GLN A 79 -21.98 -2.32 -8.38
N ARG A 80 -20.68 -2.42 -8.64
CA ARG A 80 -20.12 -3.27 -9.68
C ARG A 80 -20.29 -4.76 -9.36
N ASP A 81 -20.00 -5.15 -8.13
CA ASP A 81 -20.17 -6.54 -7.68
C ASP A 81 -21.63 -7.00 -7.73
N ARG A 82 -22.58 -6.09 -7.49
CA ARG A 82 -24.01 -6.37 -7.67
C ARG A 82 -24.35 -6.63 -9.15
N ARG A 83 -23.82 -5.81 -10.07
CA ARG A 83 -24.01 -5.99 -11.52
C ARG A 83 -23.38 -7.29 -12.04
N GLU A 84 -22.26 -7.69 -11.46
CA GLU A 84 -21.54 -8.92 -11.81
C GLU A 84 -22.08 -10.18 -11.07
N GLY A 85 -23.17 -10.08 -10.30
CA GLY A 85 -23.78 -11.23 -9.60
C GLY A 85 -22.94 -11.82 -8.46
N ILE A 86 -21.97 -11.06 -7.95
CA ILE A 86 -21.06 -11.55 -6.90
C ILE A 86 -21.74 -11.55 -5.55
N THR A 87 -22.59 -10.55 -5.30
CA THR A 87 -23.37 -10.49 -4.06
C THR A 87 -24.37 -11.64 -3.97
N THR A 88 -24.99 -12.02 -5.09
CA THR A 88 -25.89 -13.18 -5.15
C THR A 88 -25.14 -14.49 -4.99
N LEU A 89 -23.98 -14.65 -5.65
CA LEU A 89 -23.13 -15.83 -5.47
C LEU A 89 -22.63 -15.99 -4.03
N ALA A 90 -22.22 -14.89 -3.38
CA ALA A 90 -21.81 -14.90 -1.97
C ALA A 90 -22.98 -15.29 -1.06
N ALA A 91 -24.18 -14.75 -1.29
CA ALA A 91 -25.38 -15.10 -0.54
C ALA A 91 -25.76 -16.57 -0.69
N LEU A 92 -25.69 -17.13 -1.91
CA LEU A 92 -25.92 -18.56 -2.18
C LEU A 92 -24.92 -19.47 -1.47
N ARG A 93 -23.70 -18.98 -1.21
CA ARG A 93 -22.67 -19.67 -0.43
C ARG A 93 -22.78 -19.44 1.08
N GLY A 94 -23.85 -18.78 1.54
CA GLY A 94 -24.09 -18.49 2.95
C GLY A 94 -23.17 -17.41 3.54
N ALA A 95 -22.50 -16.61 2.70
CA ALA A 95 -21.66 -15.52 3.16
C ALA A 95 -22.52 -14.25 3.40
N PRO A 96 -22.64 -13.76 4.66
CA PRO A 96 -23.38 -12.54 4.94
C PRO A 96 -22.70 -11.31 4.30
N PRO A 97 -23.45 -10.22 4.02
CA PRO A 97 -22.92 -9.02 3.38
C PRO A 97 -21.67 -8.43 4.07
N PHE A 98 -21.66 -8.46 5.40
CA PHE A 98 -20.52 -8.00 6.21
C PHE A 98 -19.23 -8.80 5.92
N GLN A 99 -19.31 -10.12 5.76
CA GLN A 99 -18.12 -10.93 5.48
C GLN A 99 -17.54 -10.63 4.09
N LEU A 100 -18.41 -10.33 3.11
CA LEU A 100 -17.95 -9.92 1.78
C LEU A 100 -17.28 -8.55 1.82
N ALA A 101 -17.84 -7.58 2.56
CA ALA A 101 -17.23 -6.27 2.76
C ALA A 101 -15.86 -6.37 3.44
N LEU A 102 -15.75 -7.18 4.50
CA LEU A 102 -14.47 -7.44 5.17
C LEU A 102 -13.45 -8.11 4.25
N ALA A 103 -13.87 -9.11 3.46
CA ALA A 103 -12.99 -9.79 2.52
C ALA A 103 -12.45 -8.84 1.42
N ARG A 104 -13.27 -7.90 0.95
CA ARG A 104 -12.82 -6.83 0.04
C ARG A 104 -11.82 -5.90 0.71
N ALA A 105 -12.10 -5.45 1.93
CA ALA A 105 -11.18 -4.57 2.66
C ALA A 105 -9.81 -5.23 2.85
N LEU A 106 -9.78 -6.49 3.29
CA LEU A 106 -8.56 -7.27 3.43
C LEU A 106 -7.85 -7.48 2.09
N ALA A 107 -8.58 -7.75 1.01
CA ALA A 107 -7.99 -7.87 -0.32
C ALA A 107 -7.29 -6.58 -0.78
N VAL A 108 -7.90 -5.41 -0.51
CA VAL A 108 -7.31 -4.11 -0.83
C VAL A 108 -6.06 -3.85 0.01
N ILE A 109 -6.12 -4.12 1.32
CA ILE A 109 -4.97 -4.01 2.24
C ILE A 109 -3.81 -4.87 1.75
N ILE A 110 -4.05 -6.16 1.50
CA ILE A 110 -3.01 -7.10 1.04
C ILE A 110 -2.40 -6.61 -0.29
N GLU A 111 -3.23 -6.24 -1.26
CA GLU A 111 -2.75 -5.79 -2.58
C GLU A 111 -2.01 -4.45 -2.52
N ALA A 112 -2.39 -3.54 -1.62
CA ALA A 112 -1.67 -2.30 -1.38
C ALA A 112 -0.31 -2.59 -0.73
N THR A 113 -0.28 -3.36 0.35
CA THR A 113 0.95 -3.76 1.04
C THR A 113 1.92 -4.48 0.11
N LEU A 114 1.43 -5.37 -0.78
CA LEU A 114 2.29 -6.05 -1.75
C LEU A 114 2.89 -5.09 -2.79
N ARG A 115 2.14 -4.11 -3.28
CA ARG A 115 2.66 -3.13 -4.27
C ARG A 115 3.66 -2.15 -3.67
N LEU A 116 3.48 -1.81 -2.40
CA LEU A 116 4.45 -1.01 -1.66
C LEU A 116 5.69 -1.84 -1.31
N GLY A 117 5.45 -3.05 -0.79
CA GLY A 117 6.49 -3.87 -0.19
C GLY A 117 7.35 -4.60 -1.18
N ALA A 118 6.84 -5.05 -2.33
CA ALA A 118 7.64 -5.76 -3.31
C ALA A 118 8.86 -4.95 -3.81
N PRO A 119 8.71 -3.71 -4.32
CA PRO A 119 9.88 -2.94 -4.78
C PRO A 119 10.82 -2.57 -3.64
N VAL A 120 10.28 -2.25 -2.47
CA VAL A 120 11.07 -1.87 -1.30
C VAL A 120 11.83 -3.06 -0.73
N LEU A 121 11.24 -4.25 -0.70
CA LEU A 121 11.88 -5.49 -0.25
C LEU A 121 13.03 -5.87 -1.19
N VAL A 122 12.79 -5.81 -2.51
CA VAL A 122 13.83 -6.10 -3.50
C VAL A 122 15.02 -5.15 -3.33
N LEU A 123 14.75 -3.85 -3.21
CA LEU A 123 15.79 -2.86 -2.97
C LEU A 123 16.52 -3.11 -1.64
N ALA A 124 15.77 -3.31 -0.56
CA ALA A 124 16.35 -3.53 0.77
C ALA A 124 17.24 -4.77 0.83
N LEU A 125 16.85 -5.88 0.19
CA LEU A 125 17.68 -7.08 0.09
C LEU A 125 18.94 -6.82 -0.74
N SER A 126 18.85 -6.05 -1.83
CA SER A 126 20.02 -5.69 -2.65
C SER A 126 21.02 -4.82 -1.89
N LEU A 127 20.54 -3.88 -1.07
CA LEU A 127 21.38 -3.02 -0.23
C LEU A 127 22.02 -3.81 0.91
N LEU A 128 21.28 -4.76 1.49
CA LEU A 128 21.81 -5.67 2.51
C LEU A 128 22.94 -6.55 1.94
N ALA A 129 22.75 -7.08 0.72
CA ALA A 129 23.76 -7.90 0.04
C ALA A 129 25.05 -7.12 -0.26
N GLN A 130 24.94 -5.82 -0.51
CA GLN A 130 26.07 -4.91 -0.73
C GLN A 130 26.66 -4.35 0.59
N ALA A 131 26.16 -4.78 1.75
CA ALA A 131 26.49 -4.21 3.07
C ALA A 131 26.28 -2.68 3.17
N ALA A 132 25.44 -2.11 2.30
CA ALA A 132 25.13 -0.68 2.23
C ALA A 132 23.97 -0.27 3.15
N ALA A 133 23.31 -1.23 3.80
CA ALA A 133 22.23 -1.00 4.76
C ALA A 133 22.36 -1.91 5.98
N ARG A 134 21.92 -1.43 7.15
CA ARG A 134 21.86 -2.27 8.36
C ARG A 134 20.56 -3.08 8.35
N PRO A 135 20.56 -4.32 8.89
CA PRO A 135 19.36 -5.15 8.94
C PRO A 135 18.19 -4.48 9.71
N LEU A 136 18.50 -3.61 10.67
CA LEU A 136 17.51 -2.84 11.40
C LEU A 136 16.83 -1.77 10.53
N ASP A 137 17.58 -1.10 9.65
CA ASP A 137 17.00 -0.12 8.72
C ASP A 137 16.01 -0.84 7.77
N VAL A 138 16.39 -2.02 7.28
CA VAL A 138 15.52 -2.87 6.44
C VAL A 138 14.25 -3.29 7.19
N ALA A 139 14.39 -3.78 8.43
CA ALA A 139 13.24 -4.18 9.25
C ALA A 139 12.30 -3.00 9.53
N GLY A 140 12.86 -1.84 9.86
CA GLY A 140 12.10 -0.60 10.08
C GLY A 140 11.30 -0.21 8.84
N VAL A 141 11.93 -0.18 7.67
CA VAL A 141 11.29 0.15 6.40
C VAL A 141 10.20 -0.87 6.02
N LEU A 142 10.42 -2.16 6.26
CA LEU A 142 9.40 -3.19 6.00
C LEU A 142 8.19 -3.06 6.94
N ALA A 143 8.42 -2.76 8.23
CA ALA A 143 7.33 -2.49 9.16
C ALA A 143 6.51 -1.26 8.71
N ALA A 144 7.22 -0.21 8.30
CA ALA A 144 6.68 1.00 7.70
C ALA A 144 5.78 0.72 6.47
N VAL A 145 6.23 -0.13 5.55
CA VAL A 145 5.47 -0.60 4.38
C VAL A 145 4.16 -1.28 4.80
N VAL A 146 4.22 -2.17 5.79
CA VAL A 146 3.05 -2.92 6.27
C VAL A 146 2.02 -1.96 6.85
N VAL A 147 2.45 -1.03 7.70
CA VAL A 147 1.58 -0.02 8.31
C VAL A 147 0.98 0.89 7.24
N ALA A 148 1.80 1.40 6.32
CA ALA A 148 1.34 2.26 5.23
C ALA A 148 0.31 1.56 4.33
N GLY A 149 0.59 0.32 3.91
CA GLY A 149 -0.31 -0.49 3.09
C GLY A 149 -1.63 -0.80 3.80
N ALA A 150 -1.57 -1.11 5.10
CA ALA A 150 -2.75 -1.33 5.93
C ALA A 150 -3.61 -0.07 6.06
N LEU A 151 -3.01 1.08 6.39
CA LEU A 151 -3.73 2.34 6.55
C LEU A 151 -4.34 2.82 5.24
N LEU A 152 -3.56 2.84 4.15
CA LEU A 152 -4.04 3.25 2.83
C LEU A 152 -5.12 2.31 2.31
N GLY A 153 -4.92 1.00 2.46
CA GLY A 153 -5.91 0.00 2.04
C GLY A 153 -7.21 0.08 2.83
N ALA A 154 -7.12 0.26 4.15
CA ALA A 154 -8.29 0.45 5.01
C ALA A 154 -9.03 1.75 4.67
N ALA A 155 -8.32 2.87 4.51
CA ALA A 155 -8.91 4.15 4.13
C ALA A 155 -9.64 4.04 2.78
N ALA A 156 -9.02 3.40 1.79
CA ALA A 156 -9.65 3.15 0.49
C ALA A 156 -10.91 2.28 0.61
N ALA A 157 -10.86 1.21 1.39
CA ALA A 157 -12.00 0.32 1.62
C ALA A 157 -13.16 1.06 2.31
N VAL A 158 -12.88 1.82 3.38
CA VAL A 158 -13.88 2.60 4.12
C VAL A 158 -14.49 3.69 3.24
N CYS A 159 -13.68 4.45 2.48
CA CYS A 159 -14.19 5.47 1.58
C CYS A 159 -15.10 4.86 0.48
N GLY A 160 -14.70 3.72 -0.07
CA GLY A 160 -15.47 3.02 -1.11
C GLY A 160 -16.82 2.48 -0.61
N GLU A 161 -16.86 1.93 0.60
CA GLU A 161 -18.09 1.37 1.17
C GLU A 161 -19.00 2.46 1.77
N ALA A 162 -18.45 3.43 2.51
CA ALA A 162 -19.25 4.44 3.21
C ALA A 162 -19.83 5.53 2.28
N ALA A 163 -19.05 6.00 1.30
CA ALA A 163 -19.44 7.12 0.44
C ALA A 163 -19.97 6.67 -0.94
N GLY A 164 -20.00 5.37 -1.22
CA GLY A 164 -20.58 4.79 -2.43
C GLY A 164 -20.05 5.44 -3.72
N ARG A 165 -20.93 6.12 -4.48
CA ARG A 165 -20.55 6.81 -5.73
C ARG A 165 -19.59 7.99 -5.50
N ARG A 166 -19.62 8.61 -4.33
CA ARG A 166 -18.72 9.71 -3.95
C ARG A 166 -17.42 9.22 -3.32
N GLY A 167 -17.23 7.90 -3.17
CA GLY A 167 -16.05 7.31 -2.53
C GLY A 167 -14.74 7.85 -3.09
N LEU A 168 -14.65 8.01 -4.41
CA LEU A 168 -13.44 8.52 -5.07
C LEU A 168 -13.14 9.96 -4.64
N ALA A 169 -14.15 10.83 -4.67
CA ALA A 169 -14.00 12.22 -4.26
C ALA A 169 -13.62 12.33 -2.77
N VAL A 170 -14.23 11.51 -1.91
CA VAL A 170 -13.92 11.47 -0.47
C VAL A 170 -12.49 10.97 -0.23
N PHE A 171 -12.07 9.89 -0.90
CA PHE A 171 -10.71 9.37 -0.78
C PHE A 171 -9.68 10.38 -1.28
N LEU A 172 -9.92 11.04 -2.41
CA LEU A 172 -9.05 12.09 -2.91
C LEU A 172 -9.00 13.28 -1.95
N ALA A 173 -10.13 13.72 -1.39
CA ALA A 173 -10.14 14.84 -0.46
C ALA A 173 -9.42 14.54 0.87
N VAL A 174 -9.58 13.32 1.40
CA VAL A 174 -9.05 12.93 2.72
C VAL A 174 -7.62 12.43 2.65
N VAL A 175 -7.25 11.73 1.57
CA VAL A 175 -5.93 11.07 1.44
C VAL A 175 -5.13 11.69 0.31
N GLY A 176 -5.72 11.80 -0.90
CA GLY A 176 -4.99 12.23 -2.09
C GLY A 176 -4.47 13.67 -2.03
N VAL A 177 -5.34 14.62 -1.65
CA VAL A 177 -5.02 16.06 -1.59
C VAL A 177 -4.00 16.35 -0.48
N PRO A 178 -4.20 15.91 0.78
CA PRO A 178 -3.19 16.12 1.82
C PRO A 178 -1.83 15.51 1.47
N TRP A 179 -1.85 14.34 0.82
CA TRP A 179 -0.62 13.70 0.36
C TRP A 179 0.06 14.49 -0.75
N ALA A 180 -0.67 14.94 -1.78
CA ALA A 180 -0.13 15.80 -2.82
C ALA A 180 0.47 17.10 -2.25
N LEU A 181 -0.24 17.77 -1.35
CA LEU A 181 0.20 19.01 -0.71
C LEU A 181 1.48 18.83 0.09
N ALA A 182 1.63 17.72 0.81
CA ALA A 182 2.83 17.45 1.57
C ALA A 182 4.05 17.14 0.68
N ASP A 183 3.82 16.51 -0.47
CA ASP A 183 4.88 16.28 -1.47
C ASP A 183 5.40 17.58 -2.09
N PHE A 184 4.60 18.66 -2.07
CA PHE A 184 5.01 20.03 -2.43
C PHE A 184 5.62 20.81 -1.26
N GLY A 185 5.81 20.19 -0.09
CA GLY A 185 6.41 20.83 1.08
C GLY A 185 5.50 21.82 1.80
N ILE A 186 4.19 21.85 1.47
CA ILE A 186 3.25 22.81 2.08
C ILE A 186 2.99 22.41 3.54
N TRP A 187 2.72 21.13 3.81
CA TRP A 187 2.49 20.58 5.17
C TRP A 187 3.11 19.19 5.35
N PRO A 188 4.43 19.08 5.59
CA PRO A 188 5.13 17.78 5.65
C PRO A 188 4.61 16.87 6.78
N ALA A 189 4.18 17.45 7.91
CA ALA A 189 3.72 16.71 9.09
C ALA A 189 2.41 15.92 8.91
N ILE A 190 1.62 16.21 7.88
CA ILE A 190 0.28 15.60 7.70
C ILE A 190 0.31 14.39 6.75
N SER A 191 1.45 14.08 6.12
CA SER A 191 1.50 13.01 5.12
C SER A 191 1.96 11.66 5.67
N LEU A 192 1.24 10.62 5.27
CA LEU A 192 1.56 9.23 5.57
C LEU A 192 3.02 8.86 5.20
N PRO A 193 3.61 9.26 4.06
CA PRO A 193 5.00 8.95 3.75
C PRO A 193 6.00 9.61 4.71
N HIS A 194 5.75 10.85 5.16
CA HIS A 194 6.62 11.51 6.16
C HIS A 194 6.46 10.90 7.54
N LEU A 195 5.23 10.53 7.93
CA LEU A 195 4.99 9.80 9.18
C LEU A 195 5.71 8.45 9.17
N VAL A 196 5.66 7.74 8.05
CA VAL A 196 6.33 6.46 7.87
C VAL A 196 7.85 6.63 7.85
N GLY A 197 8.37 7.65 7.15
CA GLY A 197 9.80 8.01 7.17
C GLY A 197 10.28 8.43 8.57
N GLY A 198 9.47 9.18 9.31
CA GLY A 198 9.73 9.59 10.69
C GLY A 198 9.72 8.41 11.66
N VAL A 199 8.82 7.44 11.49
CA VAL A 199 8.83 6.19 12.28
C VAL A 199 10.08 5.36 11.99
N VAL A 200 10.49 5.26 10.72
CA VAL A 200 11.74 4.57 10.36
C VAL A 200 12.95 5.29 10.95
N ALA A 201 13.02 6.62 10.84
CA ALA A 201 14.08 7.44 11.41
C ALA A 201 14.13 7.28 12.94
N TYR A 202 12.98 7.36 13.61
CA TYR A 202 12.87 7.16 15.05
C TYR A 202 13.30 5.76 15.50
N LEU A 203 12.88 4.71 14.79
CA LEU A 203 13.30 3.33 15.09
C LEU A 203 14.80 3.11 14.84
N ALA A 204 15.39 3.85 13.89
CA ALA A 204 16.82 3.81 13.59
C ALA A 204 17.67 4.61 14.58
N GLU A 205 17.14 5.73 15.11
CA GLU A 205 17.80 6.63 16.08
C GLU A 205 17.65 6.16 17.53
N GLY A 206 16.58 5.42 17.87
CA GLY A 206 16.29 4.89 19.20
C GLY A 206 17.30 3.87 19.77
N ARG A 207 18.47 3.71 19.16
CA ARG A 207 19.60 2.89 19.63
C ARG A 207 20.82 3.70 20.12
N LEU A 208 20.76 5.04 20.13
CA LEU A 208 21.82 5.86 20.74
C LEU A 208 21.65 6.05 22.26
N LEU A 209 20.64 5.43 22.88
CA LEU A 209 20.37 5.52 24.33
C LEU A 209 20.40 4.16 25.06
N SER A 210 21.02 3.13 24.47
CA SER A 210 21.29 1.84 25.14
C SER A 210 22.77 1.50 25.10
#